data_AF-A0A450TNG8-F1
#
_entry.id   AF-A0A450TNG8-F1
#
_cell.length_a   1.000
_cell.length_b   1.000
_cell.length_c   1.000
_cell.angle_alpha   90.00
_cell.angle_beta   90.00
_cell.angle_gamma   90.00
#
_symmetry.space_group_name_H-M   'P 1'
#
loop_
_entity.id
_entity.type
_entity.pdbx_description
1 polymer ?
#
loop_
_entity_poly.entity_id
_entity_poly.type
_entity_poly.pdbx_seq_one_letter_code
_entity_poly.pdbx_strand_id
1 'polypeptide(L)'
;MQIVVDVPDRYFPDIPVTELAERLKLSTALLMFRIGQLSAGAACEFAGVDRYTFFTACAQYDIPVIDYDGDELDTELETLKKQIHPSC
;
A
#
# COMPACT_ATOMS: atom_id res chain seq x y z
N MET A 1 9.93 -16.47 9.52
CA MET A 1 11.27 -15.83 9.48
C MET A 1 11.35 -14.82 10.61
N GLN A 2 12.54 -14.57 11.18
CA GLN A 2 12.73 -13.61 12.26
C GLN A 2 13.87 -12.64 11.88
N ILE A 3 13.63 -11.33 12.04
CA ILE A 3 14.60 -10.25 11.84
C ILE A 3 14.78 -9.54 13.19
N VAL A 4 16.01 -9.27 13.59
CA VAL A 4 16.33 -8.51 14.82
C VAL A 4 16.76 -7.11 14.41
N VAL A 5 16.17 -6.10 15.06
CA VAL A 5 16.47 -4.68 14.81
C VAL A 5 16.87 -4.04 16.13
N ASP A 6 18.05 -3.45 16.16
CA ASP A 6 18.52 -2.67 17.32
C ASP A 6 17.88 -1.28 17.29
N VAL A 7 16.92 -1.04 18.20
CA VAL A 7 16.23 0.25 18.32
C VAL A 7 16.67 0.95 19.61
N PRO A 8 17.08 2.24 19.57
CA PRO A 8 17.42 2.95 20.79
C PRO A 8 16.18 3.30 21.63
N ASP A 9 16.13 2.80 22.87
CA ASP A 9 15.00 2.96 23.80
C ASP A 9 14.56 4.42 24.02
N ARG A 10 15.51 5.36 23.95
CA ARG A 10 15.28 6.80 24.20
C ARG A 10 14.23 7.44 23.30
N TYR A 11 13.93 6.85 22.14
CA TYR A 11 12.97 7.41 21.19
C TYR A 11 11.55 6.89 21.38
N PHE A 12 11.38 5.76 22.08
CA PHE A 12 10.08 5.09 22.25
C PHE A 12 9.86 4.62 23.70
N PRO A 13 9.98 5.52 24.71
CA PRO A 13 9.93 5.11 26.11
C PRO A 13 8.57 4.53 26.54
N ASP A 14 7.47 4.97 25.91
CA ASP A 14 6.10 4.64 26.32
C ASP A 14 5.37 3.70 25.34
N ILE A 15 6.10 3.08 24.39
CA ILE A 15 5.50 2.20 23.38
C ILE A 15 5.90 0.74 23.66
N PRO A 16 4.95 -0.19 23.81
CA PRO A 16 5.29 -1.59 23.97
C PRO A 16 5.96 -2.14 22.70
N VAL A 17 6.94 -3.02 22.87
CA VAL A 17 7.74 -3.60 21.77
C VAL A 17 6.87 -4.24 20.68
N THR A 18 5.75 -4.87 21.06
CA THR A 18 4.81 -5.48 20.12
C THR A 18 4.17 -4.44 19.20
N GLU A 19 3.73 -3.31 19.75
CA GLU A 19 3.15 -2.22 18.98
C GLU A 19 4.20 -1.55 18.08
N LEU A 20 5.43 -1.39 18.58
CA LEU A 20 6.53 -0.88 17.76
C LEU A 20 6.82 -1.83 16.59
N ALA A 21 6.83 -3.14 16.81
CA ALA A 21 7.03 -4.13 15.76
C ALA A 21 5.91 -4.09 14.71
N GLU A 22 4.64 -3.96 15.12
CA GLU A 22 3.50 -3.79 14.21
C GLU A 22 3.62 -2.52 13.36
N ARG A 23 4.00 -1.39 13.98
CA ARG A 23 4.24 -0.13 13.27
C ARG A 23 5.36 -0.28 12.25
N LEU A 24 6.50 -0.87 12.64
CA LEU A 24 7.63 -1.10 11.74
C LEU A 24 7.24 -2.01 10.57
N LYS A 25 6.47 -3.08 10.82
CA LYS A 25 5.97 -3.98 9.77
C LYS A 25 5.07 -3.24 8.78
N LEU A 26 4.11 -2.46 9.27
CA LEU A 26 3.20 -1.70 8.40
C LEU A 26 3.95 -0.66 7.57
N SER A 27 4.81 0.16 8.20
CA SER A 27 5.59 1.18 7.49
C SER A 27 6.51 0.57 6.43
N THR A 28 7.12 -0.58 6.73
CA THR A 28 7.97 -1.29 5.76
C THR A 28 7.15 -1.86 4.61
N ALA A 29 5.99 -2.47 4.88
CA ALA A 29 5.08 -2.95 3.84
C ALA A 29 4.63 -1.83 2.89
N LEU A 30 4.26 -0.67 3.46
CA LEU A 30 3.86 0.51 2.70
C LEU A 30 4.99 0.99 1.78
N LEU A 31 6.22 1.10 2.30
CA LEU A 31 7.38 1.50 1.50
C LEU A 31 7.65 0.49 0.38
N MET A 32 7.69 -0.81 0.70
CA MET A 32 7.97 -1.86 -0.27
C MET A 32 6.88 -1.97 -1.35
N PHE A 33 5.62 -1.73 -0.99
CA PHE A 33 4.53 -1.61 -1.96
C PHE A 33 4.73 -0.40 -2.88
N ARG A 34 5.00 0.78 -2.30
CA ARG A 34 5.20 2.03 -3.05
C ARG A 34 6.32 1.93 -4.09
N ILE A 35 7.41 1.22 -3.78
CA ILE A 35 8.53 1.04 -4.72
C ILE A 35 8.37 -0.18 -5.64
N GLY A 36 7.19 -0.83 -5.64
CA GLY A 36 6.89 -1.98 -6.49
C GLY A 36 7.58 -3.29 -6.08
N GLN A 37 8.19 -3.35 -4.90
CA GLN A 37 8.87 -4.55 -4.40
C GLN A 37 7.89 -5.61 -3.88
N LEU A 38 6.78 -5.17 -3.28
CA LEU A 38 5.68 -6.05 -2.86
C LEU A 38 4.41 -5.71 -3.64
N SER A 39 3.66 -6.75 -4.01
CA SER A 39 2.26 -6.55 -4.43
C SER A 39 1.41 -6.15 -3.22
N ALA A 40 0.22 -5.58 -3.47
CA ALA A 40 -0.70 -5.23 -2.39
C ALA A 40 -1.03 -6.43 -1.48
N GLY A 41 -1.22 -7.63 -2.05
CA GLY A 41 -1.48 -8.84 -1.27
C GLY A 41 -0.29 -9.27 -0.41
N ALA A 42 0.92 -9.26 -0.97
CA ALA A 42 2.13 -9.60 -0.24
C ALA A 42 2.45 -8.56 0.86
N ALA A 43 2.15 -7.28 0.62
CA ALA A 43 2.29 -6.22 1.60
C ALA A 43 1.30 -6.37 2.77
N CYS A 44 0.05 -6.78 2.49
CA CYS A 44 -0.94 -7.12 3.53
C CYS A 44 -0.45 -8.27 4.41
N GLU A 45 0.03 -9.36 3.78
CA GLU A 45 0.59 -10.52 4.49
C GLU A 45 1.81 -10.12 5.34
N PHE A 46 2.74 -9.34 4.76
CA PHE A 46 3.92 -8.85 5.46
C PHE A 46 3.54 -8.00 6.69
N ALA A 47 2.62 -7.03 6.53
CA ALA A 47 2.15 -6.20 7.62
C ALA A 47 1.37 -7.00 8.67
N GLY A 48 0.68 -8.07 8.25
CA GLY A 48 -0.22 -8.86 9.09
C GLY A 48 -1.56 -8.17 9.30
N VAL A 49 -2.03 -7.44 8.28
CA VAL A 49 -3.31 -6.71 8.31
C VAL A 49 -4.17 -7.12 7.11
N ASP A 50 -5.48 -6.91 7.22
CA ASP A 50 -6.38 -7.13 6.10
C ASP A 50 -6.24 -6.03 5.02
N ARG A 51 -6.84 -6.30 3.86
CA ARG A 51 -6.75 -5.43 2.67
C ARG A 51 -7.32 -4.02 2.91
N TYR A 52 -8.41 -3.89 3.67
CA TYR A 52 -9.04 -2.58 3.91
C TYR A 52 -8.20 -1.75 4.88
N THR A 53 -7.66 -2.38 5.92
CA THR A 53 -6.72 -1.72 6.84
C THR A 53 -5.47 -1.26 6.10
N PHE A 54 -4.90 -2.11 5.23
CA PHE A 54 -3.73 -1.74 4.43
C PHE A 54 -4.03 -0.56 3.48
N PHE A 55 -5.16 -0.58 2.77
CA PHE A 55 -5.52 0.51 1.85
C PHE A 55 -5.83 1.83 2.58
N THR A 56 -6.43 1.75 3.77
CA THR A 56 -6.59 2.92 4.64
C THR A 56 -5.24 3.51 5.02
N ALA A 57 -4.26 2.66 5.35
CA ALA A 57 -2.90 3.12 5.62
C ALA A 57 -2.24 3.70 4.36
N CYS A 58 -2.39 3.09 3.19
CA CYS A 58 -1.89 3.69 1.94
C CYS A 58 -2.44 5.11 1.72
N ALA A 59 -3.73 5.33 1.94
CA ALA A 59 -4.35 6.65 1.83
C ALA A 59 -3.79 7.65 2.85
N GLN A 60 -3.55 7.23 4.10
CA GLN A 60 -2.95 8.09 5.14
C GLN A 60 -1.51 8.52 4.83
N TYR A 61 -0.78 7.74 4.04
CA TYR A 61 0.62 7.97 3.68
C TYR A 61 0.78 8.48 2.23
N ASP A 62 -0.32 8.89 1.57
CA ASP A 62 -0.34 9.35 0.18
C ASP A 62 0.29 8.35 -0.81
N ILE A 63 0.03 7.06 -0.62
CA ILE A 63 0.49 5.98 -1.49
C ILE A 63 -0.66 5.58 -2.42
N PRO A 64 -0.54 5.81 -3.74
CA PRO A 64 -1.57 5.40 -4.69
C PRO A 64 -1.68 3.87 -4.70
N VAL A 65 -2.88 3.36 -4.42
CA VAL A 65 -3.19 1.92 -4.52
C VAL A 65 -3.58 1.54 -5.94
N ILE A 66 -4.11 2.51 -6.69
CA ILE A 66 -4.45 2.41 -8.10
C ILE A 66 -3.52 3.39 -8.79
N ASP A 67 -2.53 2.86 -9.50
CA ASP A 67 -1.63 3.63 -10.35
C ASP A 67 -2.13 3.44 -11.78
N TYR A 68 -3.10 4.27 -12.16
CA TYR A 68 -3.60 4.35 -13.52
C TYR A 68 -3.07 5.66 -14.08
N ASP A 69 -2.31 5.58 -15.17
CA ASP A 69 -1.92 6.78 -15.90
C ASP A 69 -3.19 7.47 -16.40
N GLY A 70 -3.31 8.79 -16.16
CA GLY A 70 -4.47 9.57 -16.59
C GLY A 70 -4.66 9.50 -18.10
N ASP A 71 -3.55 9.43 -18.85
CA ASP A 71 -3.56 9.34 -20.30
C ASP A 71 -4.02 7.94 -20.78
N GLU A 72 -3.65 6.87 -20.05
CA GLU A 72 -4.17 5.51 -20.31
C GLU A 72 -5.66 5.41 -19.97
N LEU A 73 -6.10 5.99 -18.85
CA LEU A 73 -7.50 6.05 -18.47
C LEU A 73 -8.35 6.74 -19.54
N ASP A 74 -7.92 7.91 -20.01
CA ASP A 74 -8.62 8.66 -21.04
C ASP A 74 -8.70 7.87 -22.36
N THR A 75 -7.62 7.18 -22.72
CA THR A 75 -7.57 6.33 -23.92
C THR A 75 -8.53 5.13 -23.81
N GLU A 76 -8.57 4.46 -22.66
CA GLU A 76 -9.53 3.38 -22.39
C GLU A 76 -10.97 3.89 -22.42
N LEU A 77 -11.25 5.04 -21.80
CA LEU A 77 -12.57 5.68 -21.79
C LEU A 77 -13.06 6.03 -23.19
N GLU A 78 -12.20 6.63 -24.02
CA GLU A 78 -12.54 6.96 -25.41
C GLU A 78 -12.77 5.71 -26.25
N THR A 79 -12.01 4.64 -26.01
CA THR A 79 -12.22 3.35 -26.67
C THR A 79 -13.57 2.74 -26.29
N LEU A 80 -13.92 2.77 -25.00
CA LEU A 80 -15.22 2.28 -24.51
C LEU A 80 -16.39 3.11 -25.03
N LYS A 81 -16.29 4.45 -25.07
CA LYS A 81 -17.33 5.33 -25.64
C LYS A 81 -17.64 4.99 -27.10
N LYS A 82 -16.61 4.68 -27.90
CA LYS A 82 -16.78 4.27 -29.31
C LYS A 82 -17.47 2.91 -29.45
N GLN A 83 -17.29 2.01 -28.48
CA GLN A 83 -17.91 0.68 -28.48
C GLN A 83 -19.35 0.69 -27.93
N ILE A 84 -19.67 1.63 -27.03
CA ILE A 84 -21.00 1.78 -26.41
C ILE A 84 -21.97 2.58 -27.31
N HIS A 85 -21.47 3.17 -28.42
CA HIS A 85 -22.31 3.68 -29.52
C HIS A 85 -22.25 2.75 -30.75
N PRO A 86 -22.80 1.53 -30.71
CA PRO A 86 -23.08 0.80 -31.94
C PRO A 86 -24.33 1.43 -32.57
N SER A 87 -24.14 2.21 -33.62
CA SER A 87 -25.16 2.54 -34.64
C SER A 87 -26.48 3.18 -34.15
N CYS A 88 -26.58 4.50 -34.32
CA CYS A 88 -27.78 5.13 -34.87
C CYS A 88 -27.35 5.82 -36.17
#